data_AF-A0A0U1D4E3-F1
#
_entry.id   AF-A0A0U1D4E3-F1
#
_cell.length_a   1.000
_cell.length_b   1.000
_cell.length_c   1.000
_cell.angle_alpha   90.00
_cell.angle_beta   90.00
_cell.angle_gamma   90.00
#
_symmetry.space_group_name_H-M   'P 1'
#
loop_
_entity.id
_entity.type
_entity.pdbx_description
1 polymer ?
#
loop_
_entity_poly.entity_id
_entity_poly.type
_entity_poly.pdbx_seq_one_letter_code
_entity_poly.pdbx_strand_id
1 'polypeptide(L)'
;MLCEIAKTHQVIVFSHDDRLASVIRETGVDARLIEVVRETGSRVTVRDNVNPAVRHVDDIFALIKDTKMPDDIKGRAAPALFRMALESAAKQAFYAKQARAGRPIAESEEKWSTAKKTSSRLALAIHGDPQIDLTPWLKPERRRALRICNAGAHGDAKTVTIHDACDLEKTVREVLALR
;
A
#
# COMPACT_ATOMS: atom_id res chain seq x y z
N MET A 1 -22.89 5.37 -10.70
CA MET A 1 -23.35 5.48 -12.11
C MET A 1 -22.63 4.50 -13.02
N LEU A 2 -21.29 4.56 -13.17
CA LEU A 2 -20.54 3.60 -14.03
C LEU A 2 -20.68 2.14 -13.58
N CYS A 3 -20.68 1.87 -12.27
CA CYS A 3 -20.83 0.51 -11.75
C CYS A 3 -22.17 -0.15 -12.08
N GLU A 4 -23.24 0.63 -12.23
CA GLU A 4 -24.56 0.10 -12.60
C GLU A 4 -24.60 -0.26 -14.09
N ILE A 5 -23.99 0.56 -14.94
CA ILE A 5 -23.86 0.29 -16.37
C ILE A 5 -22.97 -0.94 -16.61
N ALA A 6 -21.90 -1.09 -15.81
CA ALA A 6 -20.98 -2.20 -15.88
C ALA A 6 -21.62 -3.58 -15.62
N LYS A 7 -22.82 -3.63 -15.02
CA LYS A 7 -23.58 -4.89 -14.82
C LYS A 7 -24.08 -5.49 -16.13
N THR A 8 -24.31 -4.68 -17.16
CA THR A 8 -24.90 -5.10 -18.44
C THR A 8 -24.02 -4.82 -19.65
N HIS A 9 -23.00 -3.97 -19.49
CA HIS A 9 -22.12 -3.55 -20.57
C HIS A 9 -20.66 -3.58 -20.12
N GLN A 10 -19.75 -3.86 -21.05
CA GLN A 10 -18.33 -3.64 -20.81
C GLN A 10 -18.03 -2.14 -20.84
N VAL A 11 -17.46 -1.62 -19.76
CA VAL A 11 -17.12 -0.20 -19.61
C VAL A 11 -15.60 -0.04 -19.59
N ILE A 12 -15.05 0.74 -20.52
CA ILE A 12 -13.63 1.09 -20.59
C ILE A 12 -13.52 2.61 -20.44
N VAL A 13 -12.73 3.07 -19.49
CA VAL A 13 -12.53 4.51 -19.22
C VAL A 13 -11.06 4.87 -19.40
N PHE A 14 -10.78 5.78 -20.33
CA PHE A 14 -9.46 6.40 -20.44
C PHE A 14 -9.48 7.71 -19.66
N SER A 15 -8.58 7.84 -18.69
CA SER A 15 -8.45 9.03 -17.87
C SER A 15 -6.99 9.29 -17.56
N HIS A 16 -6.60 10.57 -17.57
CA HIS A 16 -5.34 11.04 -17.01
C HIS A 16 -5.51 11.56 -15.57
N ASP A 17 -6.74 11.56 -15.04
CA ASP A 17 -7.07 12.04 -13.70
C ASP A 17 -6.96 10.90 -12.68
N ASP A 18 -6.07 11.07 -11.70
CA ASP A 18 -5.80 10.11 -10.62
C ASP A 18 -6.99 9.93 -9.65
N ARG A 19 -8.00 10.79 -9.69
CA ARG A 19 -9.18 10.69 -8.82
C ARG A 19 -10.01 9.46 -9.14
N LEU A 20 -10.21 9.13 -10.41
CA LEU A 20 -10.95 7.91 -10.80
C LEU A 20 -10.21 6.65 -10.35
N ALA A 21 -8.89 6.64 -10.59
CA ALA A 21 -8.02 5.56 -10.16
C ALA A 21 -8.05 5.39 -8.64
N SER A 22 -8.08 6.49 -7.89
CA SER A 22 -8.17 6.49 -6.43
C SER A 22 -9.51 5.96 -5.93
N VAL A 23 -10.62 6.41 -6.53
CA VAL A 23 -11.97 5.89 -6.21
C VAL A 23 -12.06 4.40 -6.47
N ILE A 24 -11.55 3.89 -7.60
CA ILE A 24 -11.53 2.44 -7.88
C ILE A 24 -10.75 1.68 -6.80
N ARG A 25 -9.56 2.17 -6.42
CA ARG A 25 -8.72 1.55 -5.38
C ARG A 25 -9.40 1.55 -4.01
N GLU A 26 -10.06 2.65 -3.66
CA GLU A 26 -10.65 2.91 -2.34
C GLU A 26 -12.01 2.24 -2.16
N THR A 27 -12.85 2.22 -3.20
CA THR A 27 -14.19 1.61 -3.13
C THR A 27 -14.15 0.09 -3.35
N GLY A 28 -13.06 -0.44 -3.90
CA GLY A 28 -12.94 -1.88 -4.19
C GLY A 28 -13.90 -2.35 -5.28
N VAL A 29 -14.38 -1.44 -6.13
CA VAL A 29 -15.16 -1.78 -7.33
C VAL A 29 -14.37 -2.78 -8.17
N ASP A 30 -15.07 -3.78 -8.70
CA ASP A 30 -14.49 -4.77 -9.61
C ASP A 30 -14.18 -4.11 -10.97
N ALA A 31 -13.04 -3.43 -11.01
CA ALA A 31 -12.53 -2.74 -12.17
C ALA A 31 -11.04 -3.03 -12.32
N ARG A 32 -10.64 -3.40 -13.53
CA ARG A 32 -9.23 -3.53 -13.90
C ARG A 32 -8.68 -2.16 -14.25
N LEU A 33 -7.75 -1.68 -13.45
CA LEU A 33 -7.05 -0.43 -13.70
C LEU A 33 -5.73 -0.75 -14.41
N ILE A 34 -5.46 -0.12 -15.55
CA ILE A 34 -4.26 -0.33 -16.36
C ILE A 34 -3.52 1.01 -16.48
N GLU A 35 -2.23 1.01 -16.14
CA GLU A 35 -1.34 2.15 -16.32
C GLU A 35 -0.64 2.03 -17.67
N VAL A 36 -0.67 3.11 -18.45
CA VAL A 36 0.02 3.22 -19.73
C VAL A 36 1.21 4.17 -19.55
N VAL A 37 2.42 3.65 -19.72
CA VAL A 37 3.66 4.42 -19.53
C VAL A 37 4.44 4.49 -20.82
N ARG A 38 4.97 5.68 -21.13
CA ARG A 38 5.92 5.86 -22.22
C ARG A 38 7.35 5.74 -21.69
N GLU A 39 8.08 4.76 -22.19
CA GLU A 39 9.49 4.51 -21.88
C GLU A 39 10.44 5.14 -22.91
N THR A 40 11.74 5.08 -22.64
CA THR A 40 12.79 5.55 -23.55
C THR A 40 12.69 4.88 -24.93
N GLY A 41 12.97 5.65 -25.99
CA GLY A 41 12.85 5.16 -27.36
C GLY A 41 11.41 5.09 -27.88
N SER A 42 10.47 5.83 -27.26
CA SER A 42 9.06 5.86 -27.65
C SER A 42 8.34 4.51 -27.52
N ARG A 43 8.88 3.59 -26.71
CA ARG A 43 8.22 2.33 -26.40
C ARG A 43 7.07 2.60 -25.43
N VAL A 44 5.87 2.15 -25.76
CA VAL A 44 4.71 2.20 -24.86
C VAL A 44 4.62 0.86 -24.15
N THR A 45 4.57 0.87 -22.82
CA THR A 45 4.32 -0.32 -22.01
C THR A 45 3.02 -0.14 -21.24
N VAL A 46 2.26 -1.23 -21.16
CA VAL A 46 1.05 -1.34 -20.33
C VAL A 46 1.38 -2.20 -19.13
N ARG A 47 0.98 -1.73 -17.95
CA ARG A 47 1.11 -2.47 -16.70
C ARG A 47 -0.25 -2.49 -16.04
N ASP A 48 -0.65 -3.64 -15.51
CA ASP A 48 -1.77 -3.62 -14.56
C ASP A 48 -1.41 -2.65 -13.45
N ASN A 49 -2.36 -1.80 -13.06
CA ASN A 49 -2.17 -0.89 -11.94
C ASN A 49 -2.14 -1.75 -10.68
N VAL A 50 -0.95 -2.24 -10.39
CA VAL A 50 -0.67 -3.07 -9.25
C VAL A 50 -0.97 -2.20 -8.04
N ASN A 51 -1.73 -2.77 -7.11
CA ASN A 51 -1.96 -2.18 -5.81
C ASN A 51 -0.67 -1.51 -5.29
N PRO A 52 -0.67 -0.20 -4.96
CA PRO A 52 0.55 0.50 -4.55
C PRO A 52 1.31 -0.22 -3.44
N ALA A 53 0.61 -0.89 -2.53
CA ALA A 53 1.22 -1.69 -1.48
C ALA A 53 2.06 -2.86 -2.03
N VAL A 54 1.54 -3.57 -3.04
CA VAL A 54 2.24 -4.69 -3.69
C VAL A 54 3.40 -4.17 -4.53
N ARG A 55 3.23 -3.05 -5.24
CA ARG A 55 4.33 -2.40 -5.96
C ARG A 55 5.50 -2.04 -5.04
N HIS A 56 5.22 -1.49 -3.86
CA HIS A 56 6.27 -1.17 -2.90
C HIS A 56 6.96 -2.42 -2.34
N VAL A 57 6.24 -3.55 -2.22
CA VAL A 57 6.86 -4.84 -1.89
C VAL A 57 7.79 -5.29 -3.02
N ASP A 58 7.36 -5.19 -4.29
CA ASP A 58 8.18 -5.53 -5.45
C ASP A 58 9.44 -4.65 -5.54
N ASP A 59 9.32 -3.35 -5.25
CA ASP A 59 10.43 -2.40 -5.20
C ASP A 59 11.47 -2.81 -4.15
N ILE A 60 11.04 -3.37 -3.01
CA ILE A 60 11.94 -3.89 -1.97
C ILE A 60 12.66 -5.15 -2.44
N PHE A 61 11.95 -6.08 -3.11
CA PHE A 61 12.61 -7.25 -3.69
C PHE A 61 13.63 -6.85 -4.75
N ALA A 62 13.32 -5.85 -5.58
CA ALA A 62 14.27 -5.30 -6.54
C ALA A 62 15.49 -4.67 -5.86
N LEU A 63 15.27 -3.87 -4.80
CA LEU A 63 16.33 -3.25 -3.99
C LEU A 63 17.29 -4.30 -3.41
N ILE A 64 16.75 -5.40 -2.87
CA ILE A 64 17.56 -6.48 -2.28
C ILE A 64 18.38 -7.20 -3.35
N LYS A 65 17.79 -7.44 -4.53
CA LYS A 65 18.44 -8.15 -5.65
C LYS A 65 19.48 -7.32 -6.39
N ASP A 66 19.47 -5.99 -6.25
CA ASP A 66 20.43 -5.12 -6.93
C ASP A 66 21.84 -5.27 -6.32
N THR A 67 22.68 -6.08 -6.95
CA THR A 67 24.06 -6.31 -6.51
C THR A 67 24.99 -5.12 -6.79
N LYS A 68 24.55 -4.12 -7.56
CA LYS A 68 25.36 -2.93 -7.88
C LYS A 68 25.17 -1.80 -6.87
N MET A 69 24.13 -1.87 -6.06
CA MET A 69 23.81 -0.88 -5.05
C MET A 69 24.53 -1.19 -3.72
N PRO A 70 25.25 -0.24 -3.12
CA PRO A 70 25.87 -0.41 -1.81
C PRO A 70 24.86 -0.70 -0.69
N ASP A 71 25.23 -1.56 0.25
CA ASP A 71 24.33 -2.03 1.32
C ASP A 71 23.91 -0.92 2.29
N ASP A 72 24.74 0.10 2.50
CA ASP A 72 24.40 1.27 3.31
C ASP A 72 23.27 2.09 2.66
N ILE A 73 23.28 2.23 1.33
CA ILE A 73 22.22 2.92 0.60
C ILE A 73 20.93 2.09 0.64
N LYS A 74 21.02 0.76 0.48
CA LYS A 74 19.86 -0.14 0.63
C LYS A 74 19.26 -0.04 2.03
N GLY A 75 20.10 -0.07 3.06
CA GLY A 75 19.67 0.08 4.46
C GLY A 75 18.93 1.40 4.69
N ARG A 76 19.37 2.50 4.06
CA ARG A 76 18.72 3.81 4.19
C ARG A 76 17.40 3.91 3.42
N ALA A 77 17.30 3.27 2.26
CA ALA A 77 16.11 3.30 1.41
C ALA A 77 14.99 2.36 1.92
N ALA A 78 15.36 1.18 2.41
CA ALA A 78 14.40 0.13 2.73
C ALA A 78 13.36 0.53 3.80
N PRO A 79 13.68 1.24 4.90
CA PRO A 79 12.69 1.70 5.87
C PRO A 79 11.56 2.55 5.27
N ALA A 80 11.90 3.40 4.28
CA ALA A 80 10.92 4.22 3.61
C ALA A 80 9.97 3.38 2.76
N LEU A 81 10.51 2.43 1.99
CA LEU A 81 9.72 1.51 1.17
C LEU A 81 8.82 0.60 2.03
N PHE A 82 9.33 0.06 3.14
CA PHE A 82 8.54 -0.74 4.08
C PHE A 82 7.34 0.05 4.62
N ARG A 83 7.57 1.31 4.99
CA ARG A 83 6.51 2.21 5.45
C ARG A 83 5.48 2.45 4.36
N MET A 84 5.92 2.78 3.14
CA MET A 84 5.02 3.01 2.01
C MET A 84 4.16 1.77 1.73
N ALA A 85 4.75 0.58 1.72
CA ALA A 85 4.02 -0.67 1.51
C ALA A 85 2.90 -0.90 2.55
N LEU A 86 3.23 -0.79 3.85
CA LEU A 86 2.24 -0.99 4.93
C LEU A 86 1.18 0.09 4.94
N GLU A 87 1.56 1.36 4.76
CA GLU A 87 0.62 2.47 4.80
C GLU A 87 -0.32 2.48 3.60
N SER A 88 0.16 2.11 2.41
CA SER A 88 -0.70 1.92 1.24
C SER A 88 -1.69 0.78 1.44
N ALA A 89 -1.27 -0.34 2.03
CA ALA A 89 -2.16 -1.46 2.35
C ALA A 89 -3.23 -1.05 3.36
N ALA A 90 -2.81 -0.41 4.45
CA ALA A 90 -3.69 0.08 5.49
C ALA A 90 -4.69 1.12 4.96
N LYS A 91 -4.22 2.04 4.10
CA LYS A 91 -5.07 3.05 3.46
C LYS A 91 -6.17 2.35 2.69
N GLN A 92 -5.80 1.45 1.78
CA GLN A 92 -6.79 0.76 0.96
C GLN A 92 -7.79 -0.05 1.78
N ALA A 93 -7.32 -0.83 2.75
CA ALA A 93 -8.21 -1.61 3.61
C ALA A 93 -9.18 -0.71 4.40
N PHE A 94 -8.69 0.42 4.90
CA PHE A 94 -9.52 1.39 5.61
C PHE A 94 -10.60 2.00 4.70
N TYR A 95 -10.22 2.59 3.55
CA TYR A 95 -11.20 3.23 2.67
C TYR A 95 -12.20 2.22 2.09
N ALA A 96 -11.79 0.98 1.80
CA ALA A 96 -12.71 -0.08 1.36
C ALA A 96 -13.78 -0.38 2.41
N LYS A 97 -13.38 -0.51 3.69
CA LYS A 97 -14.34 -0.69 4.80
C LYS A 97 -15.27 0.51 4.95
N GLN A 98 -14.73 1.73 4.86
CA GLN A 98 -15.51 2.96 4.98
C GLN A 98 -16.54 3.10 3.84
N ALA A 99 -16.13 2.81 2.61
CA ALA A 99 -17.00 2.81 1.44
C ALA A 99 -18.12 1.77 1.57
N ARG A 100 -17.81 0.54 2.01
CA ARG A 100 -18.81 -0.50 2.30
C ARG A 100 -19.78 -0.10 3.40
N ALA A 101 -19.31 0.65 4.40
CA ALA A 101 -20.14 1.19 5.47
C ALA A 101 -20.92 2.46 5.06
N GLY A 102 -20.83 2.91 3.80
CA GLY A 102 -21.52 4.10 3.30
C GLY A 102 -21.04 5.41 3.91
N ARG A 103 -19.80 5.45 4.45
CA ARG A 103 -19.26 6.65 5.09
C ARG A 103 -18.83 7.70 4.06
N PRO A 104 -19.05 9.00 4.32
CA PRO A 104 -18.54 10.06 3.45
C PRO A 104 -17.02 9.98 3.31
N ILE A 105 -16.53 10.29 2.11
CA ILE A 105 -15.09 10.24 1.82
C ILE A 105 -14.33 11.29 2.63
N ALA A 106 -14.90 12.49 2.82
CA ALA A 106 -14.31 13.58 3.58
C ALA A 106 -14.09 13.22 5.06
N GLU A 107 -15.06 12.56 5.71
CA GLU A 107 -14.90 12.05 7.09
C GLU A 107 -13.80 10.99 7.18
N SER A 108 -13.70 10.14 6.15
CA SER A 108 -12.69 9.09 6.08
C SER A 108 -11.29 9.68 5.86
N GLU A 109 -11.17 10.71 5.02
CA GLU A 109 -9.94 11.48 4.82
C GLU A 109 -9.48 12.19 6.08
N GLU A 110 -10.39 12.84 6.79
CA GLU A 110 -10.08 13.51 8.05
C GLU A 110 -9.55 12.49 9.07
N LYS A 111 -10.25 11.37 9.27
CA LYS A 111 -9.80 10.28 10.15
C LYS A 111 -8.44 9.72 9.74
N TRP A 112 -8.21 9.49 8.44
CA TRP A 112 -6.93 9.01 7.95
C TRP A 112 -5.80 10.03 8.20
N SER A 113 -6.09 11.32 8.02
CA SER A 113 -5.10 12.40 8.16
C SER A 113 -4.62 12.61 9.59
N THR A 114 -5.46 12.30 10.59
CA THR A 114 -5.13 12.42 12.02
C THR A 114 -4.18 11.30 12.49
N ALA A 115 -4.23 10.12 11.85
CA ALA A 115 -3.29 9.03 12.11
C ALA A 115 -1.92 9.31 11.45
N LYS A 116 -0.97 9.83 12.24
CA LYS A 116 0.38 10.19 11.75
C LYS A 116 1.39 9.05 11.78
N LYS A 117 1.24 8.11 12.70
CA LYS A 117 2.16 6.96 12.87
C LYS A 117 1.70 5.79 12.00
N THR A 118 2.64 5.02 11.46
CA THR A 118 2.36 3.80 10.70
C THR A 118 1.57 2.78 11.52
N SER A 119 1.88 2.64 12.81
CA SER A 119 1.07 1.83 13.73
C SER A 119 -0.36 2.37 13.85
N SER A 120 -0.55 3.65 14.12
CA SER A 120 -1.90 4.24 14.19
C SER A 120 -2.71 4.06 12.90
N ARG A 121 -2.06 4.14 11.73
CA ARG A 121 -2.70 3.88 10.43
C ARG A 121 -3.13 2.43 10.27
N LEU A 122 -2.30 1.48 10.72
CA LEU A 122 -2.66 0.06 10.75
C LEU A 122 -3.79 -0.22 11.76
N ALA A 123 -3.75 0.38 12.94
CA ALA A 123 -4.80 0.24 13.95
C ALA A 123 -6.15 0.75 13.40
N LEU A 124 -6.12 1.91 12.75
CA LEU A 124 -7.27 2.47 12.04
C LEU A 124 -7.81 1.52 10.97
N ALA A 125 -6.94 0.91 10.16
CA ALA A 125 -7.36 -0.02 9.12
C ALA A 125 -7.92 -1.35 9.67
N ILE A 126 -7.35 -1.87 10.75
CA ILE A 126 -7.71 -3.18 11.32
C ILE A 126 -8.94 -3.05 12.22
N HIS A 127 -8.92 -2.11 13.16
CA HIS A 127 -9.91 -1.97 14.23
C HIS A 127 -10.83 -0.76 14.09
N GLY A 128 -10.56 0.15 13.15
CA GLY A 128 -11.38 1.36 12.95
C GLY A 128 -11.03 2.52 13.89
N ASP A 129 -10.04 2.35 14.77
CA ASP A 129 -9.59 3.36 15.74
C ASP A 129 -8.04 3.43 15.76
N PRO A 130 -7.44 4.61 15.56
CA PRO A 130 -5.98 4.78 15.52
C PRO A 130 -5.30 4.68 16.90
N GLN A 131 -6.06 4.69 17.99
CA GLN A 131 -5.55 4.63 19.38
C GLN A 131 -5.54 3.20 19.94
N ILE A 132 -6.17 2.24 19.26
CA ILE A 132 -6.17 0.85 19.72
C ILE A 132 -4.75 0.27 19.70
N ASP A 133 -4.40 -0.43 20.78
CA ASP A 133 -3.14 -1.14 20.87
C ASP A 133 -3.08 -2.27 19.83
N LEU A 134 -2.09 -2.17 18.94
CA LEU A 134 -1.81 -3.13 17.89
C LEU A 134 -1.09 -4.38 18.38
N THR A 135 -0.52 -4.35 19.59
CA THR A 135 0.32 -5.44 20.13
C THR A 135 -0.32 -6.83 20.03
N PRO A 136 -1.64 -7.02 20.30
CA PRO A 136 -2.30 -8.32 20.14
C PRO A 136 -2.29 -8.86 18.70
N TRP A 137 -2.30 -7.96 17.71
CA TRP A 137 -2.24 -8.33 16.29
C TRP A 137 -0.80 -8.52 15.79
N LEU A 138 0.21 -8.01 16.50
CA LEU A 138 1.61 -8.08 16.08
C LEU A 138 2.25 -9.44 16.38
N LYS A 139 2.08 -10.38 15.45
CA LYS A 139 2.92 -11.58 15.35
C LYS A 139 4.40 -11.20 15.11
N PRO A 140 5.37 -12.10 15.39
CA PRO A 140 6.80 -11.81 15.24
C PRO A 140 7.19 -11.23 13.88
N GLU A 141 6.61 -11.73 12.79
CA GLU A 141 6.84 -11.28 11.42
C GLU A 141 6.42 -9.81 11.24
N ARG A 142 5.19 -9.49 11.67
CA ARG A 142 4.60 -8.14 11.58
C ARG A 142 5.37 -7.14 12.44
N ARG A 143 5.83 -7.58 13.61
CA ARG A 143 6.66 -6.77 14.51
C ARG A 143 8.02 -6.43 13.89
N ARG A 144 8.64 -7.38 13.17
CA ARG A 144 9.89 -7.11 12.43
C ARG A 144 9.67 -6.09 11.31
N ALA A 145 8.64 -6.26 10.48
CA ALA A 145 8.33 -5.32 9.41
C ALA A 145 8.10 -3.89 9.94
N LEU A 146 7.30 -3.74 11.00
CA LEU A 146 7.07 -2.44 11.64
C LEU A 146 8.34 -1.84 12.27
N ARG A 147 9.22 -2.67 12.85
CA ARG A 147 10.50 -2.20 13.37
C ARG A 147 11.37 -1.62 12.25
N ILE A 148 11.40 -2.27 11.08
CA ILE A 148 12.14 -1.79 9.91
C ILE A 148 11.57 -0.46 9.41
N CYS A 149 10.23 -0.27 9.40
CA CYS A 149 9.62 1.02 9.08
C CYS A 149 10.14 2.16 9.97
N ASN A 150 10.39 1.88 11.25
CA ASN A 150 10.82 2.89 12.23
C ASN A 150 12.34 3.11 12.23
N ALA A 151 13.13 2.12 11.81
CA ALA A 151 14.59 2.19 11.82
C ALA A 151 15.16 3.37 11.01
N GLY A 152 14.52 3.72 9.90
CA GLY A 152 14.94 4.86 9.06
C GLY A 152 14.80 6.23 9.73
N ALA A 153 13.98 6.36 10.77
CA ALA A 153 13.83 7.62 11.50
C ALA A 153 14.96 7.87 12.53
N HIS A 154 15.71 6.83 12.89
CA HIS A 154 16.73 6.87 13.95
C HIS A 154 18.16 6.60 13.45
N GLY A 155 18.36 6.37 12.15
CA GLY A 155 19.69 6.12 11.57
C GLY A 155 20.22 4.70 11.78
N ASP A 156 19.48 3.81 12.43
CA ASP A 156 19.84 2.40 12.72
C ASP A 156 19.54 1.45 11.54
N ALA A 157 19.78 1.93 10.32
CA ALA A 157 19.47 1.22 9.08
C ALA A 157 20.41 0.01 8.88
N LYS A 158 19.94 -1.19 9.26
CA LYS A 158 20.61 -2.46 8.95
C LYS A 158 20.24 -2.94 7.54
N THR A 159 21.12 -3.75 6.94
CA THR A 159 20.84 -4.45 5.68
C THR A 159 19.57 -5.27 5.81
N VAL A 160 18.62 -5.04 4.89
CA VAL A 160 17.35 -5.77 4.84
C VAL A 160 17.55 -7.08 4.06
N THR A 161 17.00 -8.16 4.58
CA THR A 161 17.11 -9.49 3.99
C THR A 161 15.90 -9.86 3.14
N ILE A 162 16.02 -10.90 2.31
CA ILE A 162 14.89 -11.47 1.58
C ILE A 162 13.78 -11.95 2.55
N HIS A 163 14.15 -12.48 3.71
CA HIS A 163 13.18 -12.91 4.73
C HIS A 163 12.34 -11.73 5.24
N ASP A 164 12.95 -10.57 5.44
CA ASP A 164 12.23 -9.36 5.87
C ASP A 164 11.22 -8.90 4.80
N ALA A 165 11.58 -9.02 3.52
CA ALA A 165 10.69 -8.72 2.40
C ALA A 165 9.51 -9.71 2.32
N CYS A 166 9.76 -11.01 2.52
CA CYS A 166 8.69 -12.01 2.58
C CYS A 166 7.73 -11.79 3.77
N ASP A 167 8.26 -11.43 4.95
CA ASP A 167 7.45 -11.09 6.12
C ASP A 167 6.56 -9.88 5.86
N LEU A 168 7.12 -8.84 5.20
CA LEU A 168 6.38 -7.67 4.78
C LEU A 168 5.29 -8.03 3.77
N GLU A 169 5.61 -8.79 2.73
CA GLU A 169 4.67 -9.21 1.70
C GLU A 169 3.47 -9.92 2.32
N LYS A 170 3.72 -10.88 3.21
CA LYS A 170 2.66 -11.60 3.92
C LYS A 170 1.79 -10.65 4.72
N THR A 171 2.41 -9.72 5.44
CA THR A 171 1.69 -8.70 6.24
C THR A 171 0.83 -7.80 5.34
N VAL A 172 1.36 -7.33 4.22
CA VAL A 172 0.64 -6.50 3.24
C VAL A 172 -0.56 -7.26 2.68
N ARG A 173 -0.38 -8.51 2.25
CA ARG A 173 -1.47 -9.34 1.72
C ARG A 173 -2.56 -9.57 2.76
N GLU A 174 -2.20 -9.82 4.01
CA GLU A 174 -3.17 -9.98 5.11
C GLU A 174 -3.96 -8.69 5.37
N VAL A 175 -3.30 -7.53 5.37
CA VAL A 175 -3.99 -6.23 5.56
C VAL A 175 -4.92 -5.95 4.37
N LEU A 176 -4.47 -6.21 3.14
CA LEU A 176 -5.30 -6.05 1.94
C LEU A 176 -6.50 -6.99 1.91
N ALA A 177 -6.40 -8.16 2.53
CA ALA A 177 -7.52 -9.12 2.65
C ALA A 177 -8.63 -8.64 3.60
N LEU A 178 -8.39 -7.60 4.41
CA LEU A 178 -9.41 -7.00 5.27
C LEU A 178 -10.45 -6.16 4.52
N ARG A 179 -10.25 -5.95 3.20
CA ARG A 179 -11.07 -5.06 2.36
C ARG A 179 -12.49 -5.52 2.18
#